data_AF-A0A5Q2N8D7-F1
#
_entry.id   AF-A0A5Q2N8D7-F1
#
_cell.length_a   1.000
_cell.length_b   1.000
_cell.length_c   1.000
_cell.angle_alpha   90.00
_cell.angle_beta   90.00
_cell.angle_gamma   90.00
#
_symmetry.space_group_name_H-M   'P 1'
#
loop_
_entity.id
_entity.type
_entity.pdbx_description
1 polymer ?
#
loop_
_entity_poly.entity_id
_entity_poly.type
_entity_poly.pdbx_seq_one_letter_code
_entity_poly.pdbx_strand_id
1 'polypeptide(L)'
;MLDHLSLPTWIVHIASLVEWALAMILFYAIGKKADNVWFRRMPIAMIPYLLSGFFAIFYHLTHDTVQWLSDIQGYLTFLGSVSFAIWGYLYLRSLSDRYVKRGGMTYRT
;
A
#
# COMPACT_ATOMS: atom_id res chain seq x y z
N MET A 1 -4.51 25.99 -18.25
CA MET A 1 -3.90 26.15 -16.93
C MET A 1 -3.47 24.75 -16.47
N LEU A 2 -2.18 24.47 -16.64
CA LEU A 2 -1.47 23.22 -16.30
C LEU A 2 -0.31 23.65 -15.40
N ASP A 3 -0.60 24.47 -14.39
CA ASP A 3 0.33 25.58 -14.10
C ASP A 3 1.63 25.18 -13.39
N HIS A 4 1.86 23.90 -13.07
CA HIS A 4 3.18 23.39 -12.63
C HIS A 4 3.56 21.99 -13.15
N LEU A 5 2.62 21.23 -13.72
CA LEU A 5 2.84 19.84 -14.15
C LEU A 5 2.54 19.68 -15.64
N SER A 6 3.47 19.05 -16.37
CA SER A 6 3.27 18.70 -17.77
C SER A 6 2.16 17.66 -17.96
N LEU A 7 1.53 17.63 -19.13
CA LEU A 7 0.49 16.64 -19.45
C LEU A 7 0.97 15.17 -19.24
N PRO A 8 2.19 14.78 -19.67
CA PRO A 8 2.72 13.46 -19.35
C PRO A 8 2.79 13.17 -17.84
N THR A 9 3.17 14.17 -17.04
CA THR A 9 3.27 14.00 -15.58
C THR A 9 1.90 13.78 -14.95
N TRP A 10 0.87 14.47 -15.42
CA TRP A 10 -0.52 14.23 -15.00
C TRP A 10 -0.99 12.81 -15.31
N ILE A 11 -0.69 12.30 -16.51
CA ILE A 11 -1.05 10.93 -16.90
C ILE A 11 -0.46 9.94 -15.91
N VAL A 12 0.82 10.09 -15.55
CA VAL A 12 1.49 9.20 -14.59
C VAL A 12 0.81 9.25 -13.21
N HIS A 13 0.48 10.43 -12.69
CA HIS A 13 -0.19 10.54 -11.38
C HIS A 13 -1.53 9.80 -11.33
N ILE A 14 -2.37 10.01 -12.35
CA ILE A 14 -3.68 9.36 -12.41
C ILE A 14 -3.54 7.86 -12.66
N ALA A 15 -2.65 7.46 -13.58
CA ALA A 15 -2.39 6.05 -13.87
C ALA A 15 -1.91 5.31 -12.61
N SER A 16 -0.90 5.84 -11.91
CA SER A 16 -0.38 5.21 -10.70
C SER A 16 -1.41 5.11 -9.58
N LEU A 17 -2.31 6.09 -9.42
CA LEU A 17 -3.41 6.01 -8.45
C LEU A 17 -4.37 4.86 -8.80
N VAL A 18 -4.76 4.75 -10.07
CA VAL A 18 -5.64 3.68 -10.56
C VAL A 18 -4.97 2.31 -10.45
N GLU A 19 -3.72 2.19 -10.89
CA GLU A 19 -2.93 0.97 -10.81
C GLU A 19 -2.78 0.50 -9.36
N TRP A 20 -2.55 1.41 -8.42
CA TRP A 20 -2.46 1.08 -7.00
C TRP A 20 -3.81 0.58 -6.45
N ALA A 21 -4.92 1.23 -6.79
CA ALA A 21 -6.26 0.78 -6.40
C ALA A 21 -6.60 -0.60 -6.98
N LEU A 22 -6.26 -0.84 -8.25
CA LEU A 22 -6.40 -2.15 -8.89
C LEU A 22 -5.55 -3.21 -8.20
N ALA A 23 -4.30 -2.88 -7.85
CA ALA A 23 -3.42 -3.79 -7.11
C ALA A 23 -4.01 -4.18 -5.75
N MET A 24 -4.60 -3.24 -5.02
CA MET A 24 -5.31 -3.52 -3.77
C MET A 24 -6.47 -4.52 -3.96
N ILE A 25 -7.28 -4.34 -5.01
CA ILE A 25 -8.37 -5.25 -5.35
C ILE A 25 -7.82 -6.64 -5.69
N LEU A 26 -6.74 -6.71 -6.48
CA LEU A 26 -6.10 -7.96 -6.87
C LEU A 26 -5.51 -8.70 -5.66
N PHE A 27 -4.82 -8.02 -4.75
CA PHE A 27 -4.32 -8.63 -3.51
C PHE A 27 -5.44 -9.27 -2.69
N TYR A 28 -6.55 -8.55 -2.52
CA TYR A 28 -7.72 -9.09 -1.82
C TYR A 28 -8.30 -10.32 -2.53
N ALA A 29 -8.54 -10.22 -3.84
CA ALA A 29 -9.14 -11.29 -4.64
C ALA A 29 -8.27 -12.55 -4.67
N ILE A 30 -6.96 -12.39 -4.88
CA ILE A 30 -5.98 -13.49 -4.84
C ILE A 30 -5.94 -14.10 -3.44
N GLY A 31 -5.88 -13.28 -2.39
CA GLY A 31 -5.88 -13.76 -1.01
C GLY A 31 -7.14 -14.53 -0.64
N LYS A 32 -8.31 -14.12 -1.14
CA LYS A 32 -9.56 -14.86 -0.97
C LYS A 32 -9.53 -16.19 -1.72
N LYS A 33 -9.10 -16.20 -2.99
CA LYS A 33 -9.04 -17.41 -3.83
C LYS A 33 -8.04 -18.44 -3.31
N ALA A 34 -6.90 -18.00 -2.77
CA ALA A 34 -5.84 -18.87 -2.26
C ALA A 34 -6.00 -19.22 -0.76
N ASP A 35 -7.08 -18.78 -0.11
CA ASP A 35 -7.25 -18.77 1.35
C ASP A 35 -6.01 -18.29 2.13
N ASN A 36 -5.34 -17.28 1.58
CA ASN A 36 -4.15 -16.69 2.16
C ASN A 36 -4.53 -15.40 2.89
N VAL A 37 -4.60 -15.49 4.22
CA VAL A 37 -4.95 -14.36 5.09
C VAL A 37 -3.98 -13.17 4.95
N TRP A 38 -2.70 -13.40 4.65
CA TRP A 38 -1.71 -12.35 4.50
C TRP A 38 -1.98 -11.53 3.24
N PHE A 39 -2.20 -12.20 2.11
CA PHE A 39 -2.59 -11.54 0.85
C PHE A 39 -3.93 -10.82 0.98
N ARG A 40 -4.90 -11.46 1.65
CA ARG A 40 -6.23 -10.87 1.86
C ARG A 40 -6.20 -9.59 2.71
N ARG A 41 -5.24 -9.48 3.64
CA ARG A 41 -5.07 -8.31 4.52
C ARG A 41 -4.06 -7.28 4.01
N MET A 42 -3.24 -7.62 3.02
CA MET A 42 -2.28 -6.70 2.39
C MET A 42 -2.89 -5.34 1.99
N PRO A 43 -4.10 -5.27 1.41
CA PRO A 43 -4.71 -4.00 1.03
C PRO A 43 -4.85 -3.02 2.20
N ILE A 44 -5.03 -3.51 3.43
CA ILE A 44 -5.13 -2.64 4.62
C ILE A 44 -3.84 -1.84 4.82
N ALA A 45 -2.67 -2.46 4.63
CA ALA A 45 -1.38 -1.78 4.72
C ALA A 45 -1.13 -0.82 3.54
N MET A 46 -1.84 -0.98 2.43
CA MET A 46 -1.72 -0.16 1.22
C MET A 46 -2.55 1.13 1.24
N ILE A 47 -3.55 1.22 2.12
CA ILE A 47 -4.48 2.36 2.20
C ILE A 47 -3.75 3.71 2.37
N PRO A 48 -2.75 3.87 3.27
CA PRO A 48 -2.13 5.18 3.45
C PRO A 48 -1.45 5.72 2.19
N TYR A 49 -0.80 4.85 1.38
CA TYR A 49 -0.23 5.28 0.11
C TYR A 49 -1.28 5.69 -0.92
N LEU A 50 -2.43 5.00 -0.98
CA LEU A 50 -3.53 5.38 -1.87
C LEU A 50 -4.04 6.79 -1.50
N LEU A 51 -4.27 7.02 -0.20
CA LEU A 51 -4.70 8.33 0.29
C LEU A 51 -3.64 9.39 0.02
N SER A 52 -2.36 9.08 0.22
CA SER A 52 -1.26 9.99 -0.11
C SER A 52 -1.31 10.44 -1.57
N GLY A 53 -1.46 9.51 -2.52
CA GLY A 53 -1.58 9.85 -3.95
C GLY A 53 -2.79 10.72 -4.25
N PHE A 54 -3.92 10.48 -3.57
CA PHE A 54 -5.12 11.31 -3.68
C PHE A 54 -4.86 12.76 -3.21
N PHE A 55 -4.22 12.93 -2.04
CA PHE A 55 -3.87 14.27 -1.53
C PHE A 55 -2.84 14.99 -2.42
N ALA A 56 -1.89 14.26 -3.03
CA ALA A 56 -0.96 14.82 -4.01
C ALA A 56 -1.70 15.41 -5.22
N ILE A 57 -2.63 14.64 -5.80
CA ILE A 57 -3.46 15.12 -6.93
C ILE A 57 -4.30 16.32 -6.50
N PHE A 58 -4.90 16.29 -5.32
CA PHE A 58 -5.73 17.40 -4.84
C PHE A 58 -4.90 18.67 -4.60
N TYR A 59 -3.68 18.55 -4.09
CA TYR A 59 -2.73 19.67 -3.97
C TYR A 59 -2.48 20.32 -5.35
N HIS A 60 -2.20 19.52 -6.36
CA HIS A 60 -1.98 20.03 -7.73
C HIS A 60 -3.23 20.63 -8.37
N LEU A 61 -4.43 20.11 -8.06
CA LEU A 61 -5.70 20.73 -8.48
C LEU A 61 -5.92 22.11 -7.85
N THR A 62 -5.30 22.39 -6.70
CA THR A 62 -5.30 23.73 -6.08
C THR A 62 -4.22 24.66 -6.62
N HIS A 63 -3.56 24.30 -7.72
CA HIS A 63 -2.40 25.03 -8.26
C HIS A 63 -1.29 25.20 -7.23
N ASP A 64 -1.05 24.16 -6.44
CA ASP A 64 0.03 24.09 -5.43
C ASP A 64 -0.07 25.16 -4.32
N THR A 65 -1.25 25.77 -4.13
CA THR A 65 -1.45 26.87 -3.18
C THR A 65 -1.84 26.43 -1.78
N VAL A 66 -2.42 25.23 -1.63
CA VAL A 66 -2.97 24.75 -0.35
C VAL A 66 -1.99 23.77 0.32
N GLN A 67 -1.00 24.33 1.02
CA GLN A 67 0.17 23.60 1.52
C GLN A 67 -0.15 22.40 2.42
N TRP A 68 -1.19 22.50 3.26
CA TRP A 68 -1.55 21.41 4.18
C TRP A 68 -1.92 20.10 3.45
N LEU A 69 -2.34 20.17 2.18
CA LEU A 69 -2.57 18.97 1.35
C LEU A 69 -1.26 18.23 1.07
N SER A 70 -0.18 18.97 0.79
CA SER A 70 1.16 18.41 0.62
C SER A 70 1.70 17.85 1.94
N ASP A 71 1.46 18.52 3.06
CA ASP A 71 1.87 18.03 4.38
C ASP A 71 1.18 16.70 4.71
N ILE A 72 -0.15 16.61 4.52
CA ILE A 72 -0.91 15.37 4.73
C ILE A 72 -0.44 14.25 3.78
N GLN A 73 -0.17 14.57 2.51
CA GLN A 73 0.43 13.64 1.56
C GLN A 73 1.75 13.06 2.10
N GLY A 74 2.63 13.91 2.63
CA GLY A 74 3.87 13.48 3.29
C GLY A 74 3.64 12.57 4.48
N TYR A 75 2.75 12.94 5.40
CA TYR A 75 2.41 12.12 6.57
C TYR A 75 1.83 10.76 6.18
N LEU A 76 0.95 10.71 5.19
CA LEU A 76 0.35 9.46 4.69
C LEU A 76 1.40 8.57 4.00
N THR A 77 2.38 9.15 3.31
CA THR A 77 3.52 8.41 2.74
C THR A 77 4.36 7.76 3.84
N PHE A 78 4.65 8.51 4.91
CA PHE A 78 5.35 7.98 6.07
C PHE A 78 4.55 6.84 6.74
N LEU A 79 3.26 7.05 7.00
CA LEU A 79 2.38 6.03 7.57
C LEU A 79 2.24 4.80 6.67
N GLY A 80 2.25 4.97 5.35
CA GLY A 80 2.31 3.87 4.38
C GLY A 80 3.57 3.04 4.57
N SER A 81 4.73 3.70 4.63
CA SER A 81 6.03 3.04 4.84
C SER A 81 6.05 2.23 6.14
N VAL A 82 5.57 2.83 7.24
CA VAL A 82 5.43 2.16 8.54
C VAL A 82 4.46 0.97 8.46
N SER A 83 3.33 1.13 7.78
CA SER A 83 2.33 0.06 7.62
C SER A 83 2.90 -1.14 6.89
N PHE A 84 3.68 -0.92 5.82
CA PHE A 84 4.39 -1.97 5.10
C PHE A 84 5.48 -2.62 5.95
N ALA A 85 6.24 -1.85 6.72
CA ALA A 85 7.26 -2.39 7.61
C ALA A 85 6.64 -3.32 8.67
N ILE A 86 5.54 -2.89 9.31
CA ILE A 86 4.80 -3.71 10.28
C ILE A 86 4.23 -4.96 9.60
N TRP A 87 3.59 -4.81 8.43
CA TRP A 87 3.04 -5.95 7.70
C TRP A 87 4.12 -6.96 7.34
N GLY A 88 5.25 -6.49 6.81
CA GLY A 88 6.39 -7.33 6.42
C GLY A 88 6.99 -8.06 7.62
N TYR A 89 7.19 -7.37 8.74
CA TYR A 89 7.65 -7.98 9.98
C TYR A 89 6.70 -9.10 10.46
N LEU A 90 5.41 -8.82 10.53
CA LEU A 90 4.40 -9.80 10.96
C LEU A 90 4.31 -11.00 10.00
N TYR A 91 4.41 -10.75 8.70
CA TYR A 91 4.43 -11.80 7.68
C TYR A 91 5.64 -12.70 7.84
N LEU A 92 6.86 -12.14 7.95
CA LEU A 92 8.09 -12.90 8.15
C LEU A 92 8.07 -13.71 9.45
N ARG A 93 7.59 -13.11 10.55
CA ARG A 93 7.40 -13.80 11.82
C ARG A 93 6.49 -15.03 11.66
N SER A 94 5.39 -14.89 10.91
CA SER A 94 4.47 -16.01 10.64
C SER A 94 5.09 -17.14 9.82
N LEU A 95 6.08 -16.84 8.98
CA LEU A 95 6.82 -17.85 8.22
C LEU A 95 7.80 -18.60 9.11
N SER A 96 8.51 -17.89 9.99
CA SER A 96 9.41 -18.48 10.98
C SER A 96 8.66 -19.44 11.91
N ASP A 97 7.52 -19.03 12.46
CA ASP A 97 6.69 -19.88 13.31
C ASP A 97 6.22 -21.16 12.59
N ARG A 98 5.87 -21.06 11.30
CA ARG A 98 5.51 -22.21 10.45
C ARG A 98 6.70 -23.14 10.21
N TYR A 99 7.89 -22.58 9.98
CA TYR A 99 9.11 -23.36 9.78
C TYR A 99 9.48 -24.13 11.04
N VAL A 100 9.47 -23.47 12.20
CA VAL A 100 9.74 -24.11 13.52
C VAL A 100 8.75 -25.24 13.78
N LYS A 101 7.44 -25.03 13.57
CA LYS A 101 6.44 -26.10 13.74
C LYS A 101 6.67 -27.29 12.82
N ARG A 102 7.13 -27.07 11.59
CA ARG A 102 7.45 -28.16 10.64
C ARG A 102 8.74 -28.89 11.02
N GLY A 103 9.79 -28.17 11.43
CA GLY A 103 11.06 -28.77 11.85
C GLY A 103 11.02 -29.44 13.21
N GLY A 104 10.08 -29.03 14.08
CA GLY A 104 9.82 -29.62 15.39
C GLY A 104 8.77 -30.74 15.39
N MET A 105 8.33 -31.25 14.22
CA MET A 105 7.54 -32.48 14.15
C MET A 105 8.40 -33.67 14.59
N THR A 106 8.48 -33.89 15.90
CA THR A 106 8.82 -35.19 16.46
C THR A 106 7.74 -36.16 16.04
N TYR A 107 8.10 -37.17 15.24
CA TYR A 107 7.26 -38.33 14.97
C TYR A 107 6.83 -38.92 16.31
N ARG A 108 5.57 -38.71 16.72
CA ARG A 108 4.95 -39.55 17.74
C ARG A 108 4.51 -40.83 17.04
N THR A 109 5.30 -41.88 17.22
CA THR A 109 4.93 -43.29 17.02
C THR A 109 3.78 -43.68 17.93
#